data_AF-A0A6A7LV75-F1
#
_entry.id   AF-A0A6A7LV75-F1
#
_cell.length_a   1.000
_cell.length_b   1.000
_cell.length_c   1.000
_cell.angle_alpha   90.00
_cell.angle_beta   90.00
_cell.angle_gamma   90.00
#
_symmetry.space_group_name_H-M   'P 1'
#
loop_
_entity.id
_entity.type
_entity.pdbx_description
1 polymer ?
#
loop_
_entity_poly.entity_id
_entity_poly.type
_entity_poly.pdbx_seq_one_letter_code
_entity_poly.pdbx_strand_id
1 'polypeptide(L)'
;MVAGESLTVPQGAVHGFRNASGTPVRFLNVHRPALAFQEYLETLDRLIRAGKIKGLKNLRSLIYISVASMEQWPSVSVKPPQLLIRGPAFIGRPLGLYVG
;
A
#
# COMPACT_ATOMS: atom_id res chain seq x y z
N MET A 1 -16.34 8.85 -12.79
CA MET A 1 -16.90 9.78 -11.79
C MET A 1 -16.77 11.20 -12.29
N VAL A 2 -17.75 12.05 -12.03
CA VAL A 2 -17.71 13.50 -12.29
C VAL A 2 -17.40 14.28 -11.01
N ALA A 3 -17.11 15.58 -11.13
CA ALA A 3 -16.85 16.42 -9.96
C ALA A 3 -18.05 16.42 -8.99
N GLY A 4 -17.77 16.22 -7.70
CA GLY A 4 -18.78 16.16 -6.64
C GLY A 4 -19.43 14.78 -6.44
N GLU A 5 -19.19 13.81 -7.32
CA GLU A 5 -19.69 12.45 -7.15
C GLU A 5 -18.97 11.71 -6.01
N SER A 6 -19.70 10.89 -5.27
CA SER A 6 -19.17 10.05 -4.18
C SER A 6 -19.56 8.59 -4.37
N LEU A 7 -18.67 7.67 -3.99
CA LEU A 7 -18.89 6.23 -4.01
C LEU A 7 -18.45 5.62 -2.66
N THR A 8 -19.24 4.69 -2.14
CA THR A 8 -18.86 3.86 -0.99
C THR A 8 -18.41 2.49 -1.47
N VAL A 9 -17.24 2.04 -1.05
CA VAL A 9 -16.70 0.72 -1.38
C VAL A 9 -16.96 -0.25 -0.22
N PRO A 10 -17.61 -1.40 -0.45
CA PRO A 10 -17.80 -2.41 0.59
C PRO A 10 -16.48 -2.97 1.12
N GLN A 11 -16.48 -3.38 2.39
CA GLN A 11 -15.35 -4.10 2.99
C GLN A 11 -15.04 -5.37 2.17
N GLY A 12 -13.75 -5.61 1.90
CA GLY A 12 -13.29 -6.78 1.16
C GLY A 12 -13.41 -6.68 -0.36
N ALA A 13 -13.99 -5.59 -0.90
CA ALA A 13 -14.00 -5.37 -2.35
C ALA A 13 -12.61 -4.95 -2.84
N VAL A 14 -12.14 -5.58 -3.93
CA VAL A 14 -10.94 -5.11 -4.64
C VAL A 14 -11.29 -3.81 -5.36
N HIS A 15 -10.56 -2.75 -5.06
CA HIS A 15 -10.80 -1.42 -5.63
C HIS A 15 -9.52 -0.62 -5.79
N GLY A 16 -9.60 0.42 -6.60
CA GLY A 16 -8.55 1.39 -6.83
C GLY A 16 -9.11 2.59 -7.58
N PHE A 17 -8.33 3.66 -7.71
CA PHE A 17 -8.70 4.83 -8.47
C PHE A 17 -7.61 5.16 -9.49
N ARG A 18 -8.02 5.74 -10.62
CA ARG A 18 -7.12 6.29 -11.63
C ARG A 18 -7.69 7.62 -12.11
N ASN A 19 -6.85 8.66 -12.11
CA ASN A 19 -7.21 9.91 -12.76
C ASN A 19 -7.10 9.75 -14.29
N ALA A 20 -8.23 9.81 -14.99
CA ALA A 20 -8.33 9.67 -16.44
C ALA A 20 -8.52 11.02 -17.19
N SER A 21 -8.58 12.15 -16.46
CA SER A 21 -8.96 13.45 -17.02
C SER A 21 -7.85 14.21 -17.76
N GLY A 22 -6.61 13.71 -17.72
CA GLY A 22 -5.44 14.39 -18.30
C GLY A 22 -4.98 15.65 -17.56
N THR A 23 -5.71 16.09 -16.53
CA THR A 23 -5.39 17.25 -15.69
C THR A 23 -5.34 16.85 -14.21
N PRO A 24 -4.63 17.59 -13.34
CA PRO A 24 -4.65 17.31 -11.91
C PRO A 24 -6.07 17.42 -11.32
N VAL A 25 -6.44 16.46 -10.48
CA VAL A 25 -7.73 16.45 -9.77
C VAL A 25 -7.49 16.26 -8.28
N ARG A 26 -8.46 16.72 -7.46
CA ARG A 26 -8.49 16.45 -6.02
C ARG A 26 -9.65 15.50 -5.73
N PHE A 27 -9.41 14.53 -4.86
CA PHE A 27 -10.46 13.65 -4.34
C PHE A 27 -10.24 13.45 -2.85
N LEU A 28 -11.32 13.16 -2.13
CA LEU A 28 -11.29 12.81 -0.72
C LEU A 28 -11.50 11.29 -0.60
N ASN A 29 -10.60 10.63 0.12
CA ASN A 29 -10.71 9.21 0.42
C ASN A 29 -10.73 9.00 1.93
N VAL A 30 -11.77 8.33 2.40
CA VAL A 30 -12.05 8.12 3.81
C VAL A 30 -12.06 6.63 4.09
N HIS A 31 -11.23 6.18 5.02
CA HIS A 31 -11.21 4.81 5.52
C HIS A 31 -11.74 4.77 6.94
N ARG A 32 -12.74 3.91 7.19
CA ARG A 32 -13.35 3.72 8.52
C ARG A 32 -13.62 2.23 8.77
N PRO A 33 -13.05 1.62 9.84
CA PRO A 33 -11.96 2.16 10.66
C PRO A 33 -10.69 2.36 9.83
N ALA A 34 -9.85 3.33 10.19
CA ALA A 34 -8.60 3.61 9.48
C ALA A 34 -7.53 2.53 9.72
N LEU A 35 -7.57 1.87 10.90
CA LEU A 35 -6.56 0.91 11.33
C LEU A 35 -5.15 1.50 11.17
N ALA A 36 -4.19 0.75 10.62
CA ALA A 36 -2.82 1.20 10.38
C ALA A 36 -2.58 1.73 8.95
N PHE A 37 -3.63 2.14 8.24
CA PHE A 37 -3.53 2.50 6.82
C PHE A 37 -2.68 3.77 6.59
N GLN A 38 -2.77 4.75 7.48
CA GLN A 38 -1.99 5.98 7.37
C GLN A 38 -0.50 5.70 7.58
N GLU A 39 -0.15 4.96 8.62
CA GLU A 39 1.21 4.57 8.97
C GLU A 39 1.86 3.76 7.85
N TYR A 40 1.07 2.92 7.17
CA TYR A 40 1.52 2.20 5.98
C TYR A 40 1.89 3.15 4.83
N LEU A 41 1.05 4.14 4.52
CA LEU A 41 1.34 5.13 3.47
C LEU A 41 2.57 5.97 3.81
N GLU A 42 2.71 6.41 5.06
CA GLU A 42 3.88 7.17 5.53
C GLU A 42 5.16 6.34 5.46
N THR A 43 5.08 5.05 5.77
CA THR A 43 6.20 4.11 5.65
C THR A 43 6.62 3.94 4.19
N LEU A 44 5.66 3.77 3.28
CA LEU A 44 5.95 3.68 1.84
C LEU A 44 6.62 4.96 1.32
N ASP A 45 6.11 6.14 1.67
CA ASP A 45 6.69 7.43 1.26
C ASP A 45 8.15 7.55 1.74
N ARG A 46 8.42 7.24 3.02
CA ARG A 46 9.78 7.25 3.58
C ARG A 46 10.73 6.32 2.82
N LEU A 47 10.29 5.09 2.52
CA LEU A 47 11.08 4.11 1.78
C LEU A 47 11.34 4.52 0.33
N ILE A 48 10.37 5.16 -0.32
CA ILE A 48 10.50 5.70 -1.68
C ILE A 48 11.50 6.86 -1.68
N ARG A 49 11.37 7.81 -0.76
CA ARG A 49 12.30 8.95 -0.62
C ARG A 49 13.72 8.50 -0.29
N ALA A 50 13.88 7.44 0.49
CA ALA A 50 15.17 6.82 0.78
C ALA A 50 15.73 5.96 -0.38
N GLY A 51 15.02 5.83 -1.51
CA GLY A 51 15.43 5.03 -2.67
C GLY A 51 15.42 3.52 -2.43
N LYS A 52 14.83 3.06 -1.32
CA LYS A 52 14.68 1.63 -0.97
C LYS A 52 13.60 0.96 -1.83
N ILE A 53 12.55 1.71 -2.20
CA ILE A 53 11.52 1.30 -3.16
C ILE A 53 11.69 2.09 -4.46
N LYS A 54 11.95 1.38 -5.56
CA LYS A 54 12.17 1.96 -6.90
C LYS A 54 11.07 1.58 -7.91
N GLY A 55 10.23 0.61 -7.57
CA GLY A 55 9.09 0.18 -8.39
C GLY A 55 8.78 -1.30 -8.26
N LEU A 56 7.65 -1.73 -8.84
CA LEU A 56 7.12 -3.08 -8.66
C LEU A 56 7.88 -4.18 -9.43
N LYS A 57 8.72 -3.82 -10.41
CA LYS A 57 9.56 -4.77 -11.14
C LYS A 57 10.86 -5.12 -10.40
N ASN A 58 11.14 -4.43 -9.29
CA ASN A 58 12.37 -4.61 -8.53
C ASN A 58 12.12 -5.53 -7.32
N LEU A 59 12.79 -6.68 -7.28
CA LEU A 59 12.64 -7.68 -6.20
C LEU A 59 12.87 -7.09 -4.80
N ARG A 60 13.91 -6.25 -4.63
CA ARG A 60 14.19 -5.60 -3.34
C ARG A 60 13.08 -4.64 -2.92
N SER A 61 12.48 -3.95 -3.88
CA SER A 61 11.32 -3.09 -3.63
C SER A 61 10.11 -3.90 -3.19
N LEU A 62 9.87 -5.07 -3.81
CA LEU A 62 8.81 -5.98 -3.38
C LEU A 62 9.02 -6.49 -1.96
N ILE A 63 10.26 -6.79 -1.55
CA ILE A 63 10.57 -7.17 -0.17
C ILE A 63 10.23 -6.03 0.80
N TYR A 64 10.65 -4.80 0.52
CA TYR A 64 10.33 -3.65 1.38
C TYR A 64 8.82 -3.40 1.47
N ILE A 65 8.09 -3.47 0.35
CA ILE A 65 6.62 -3.35 0.32
C ILE A 65 5.98 -4.47 1.14
N SER A 66 6.48 -5.71 1.03
CA SER A 66 6.01 -6.84 1.81
C SER A 66 6.24 -6.66 3.30
N VAL A 67 7.40 -6.16 3.73
CA VAL A 67 7.68 -5.89 5.14
C VAL A 67 6.76 -4.78 5.67
N ALA A 68 6.62 -3.67 4.96
CA ALA A 68 5.69 -2.58 5.33
C ALA A 68 4.23 -3.10 5.41
N SER A 69 3.82 -3.91 4.44
CA SER A 69 2.49 -4.54 4.38
C SER A 69 2.23 -5.55 5.50
N MET A 70 3.26 -5.99 6.22
CA MET A 70 3.09 -6.89 7.37
C MET A 70 2.94 -6.14 8.69
N GLU A 71 3.36 -4.88 8.76
CA GLU A 71 3.26 -4.06 9.96
C GLU A 71 1.87 -3.39 10.11
N GLN A 72 1.07 -3.36 9.04
CA GLN A 72 -0.26 -2.76 9.01
C GLN A 72 -1.38 -3.58 9.68
N TRP A 73 -1.07 -4.50 10.60
CA TRP A 73 -2.11 -5.27 11.30
C TRP A 73 -3.08 -4.33 12.06
N PRO A 74 -4.40 -4.54 12.03
CA PRO A 74 -5.15 -5.68 11.49
C PRO A 74 -5.61 -5.54 10.02
N SER A 75 -5.11 -4.57 9.26
CA SER A 75 -5.42 -4.43 7.83
C SER A 75 -4.84 -5.60 7.03
N VAL A 76 -5.66 -6.19 6.15
CA VAL A 76 -5.28 -7.31 5.29
C VAL A 76 -5.51 -6.96 3.83
N SER A 77 -4.56 -7.38 2.98
CA SER A 77 -4.67 -7.19 1.54
C SER A 77 -5.66 -8.22 0.95
N VAL A 78 -6.65 -7.74 0.21
CA VAL A 78 -7.56 -8.60 -0.56
C VAL A 78 -6.84 -9.18 -1.78
N LYS A 79 -6.03 -8.35 -2.48
CA LYS A 79 -5.15 -8.75 -3.58
C LYS A 79 -3.85 -7.94 -3.57
N PRO A 80 -2.67 -8.57 -3.60
CA PRO A 80 -2.45 -10.02 -3.66
C PRO A 80 -2.80 -10.70 -2.32
N PRO A 81 -3.10 -12.01 -2.32
CA PRO A 81 -3.33 -12.80 -1.11
C PRO A 81 -2.21 -12.62 -0.08
N GLN A 82 -2.58 -12.51 1.21
CA GLN A 82 -1.64 -12.26 2.31
C GLN A 82 -0.47 -13.27 2.35
N LEU A 83 -0.69 -14.52 1.92
CA LEU A 83 0.35 -15.55 1.86
C LEU A 83 1.49 -15.17 0.92
N LEU A 84 1.19 -14.55 -0.23
CA LEU A 84 2.19 -14.08 -1.17
C LEU A 84 2.98 -12.87 -0.63
N ILE A 85 2.35 -12.06 0.23
CA ILE A 85 3.01 -10.93 0.89
C ILE A 85 3.99 -11.43 1.96
N ARG A 86 3.61 -12.47 2.72
CA ARG A 86 4.39 -13.02 3.83
C ARG A 86 5.72 -13.63 3.40
N GLY A 87 5.78 -14.31 2.26
CA GLY A 87 7.00 -14.99 1.79
C GLY A 87 8.22 -14.07 1.69
N PRO A 88 8.17 -12.98 0.90
CA PRO A 88 9.26 -12.02 0.79
C PRO A 88 9.59 -11.30 2.10
N ALA A 89 8.58 -11.01 2.95
CA ALA A 89 8.81 -10.38 4.26
C ALA A 89 9.62 -11.29 5.20
N PHE A 90 9.36 -12.60 5.18
CA PHE A 90 10.10 -13.58 5.96
C PHE A 90 11.57 -13.67 5.55
N ILE A 91 11.87 -13.49 4.26
CA ILE A 91 13.24 -13.46 3.73
C ILE A 91 13.94 -12.13 4.05
N GLY A 92 13.23 -11.01 3.94
CA GLY A 92 13.81 -9.67 4.11
C GLY A 92 14.27 -9.36 5.53
N ARG A 93 13.51 -9.81 6.55
CA ARG A 93 13.79 -9.49 7.96
C ARG A 93 15.16 -10.03 8.42
N PRO A 94 15.54 -11.30 8.18
CA PRO A 94 16.89 -11.78 8.51
C PRO A 94 18.02 -11.08 7.75
N LEU A 95 17.73 -10.51 6.57
CA LEU A 95 18.70 -9.80 5.72
C LEU A 95 18.86 -8.32 6.08
N GLY A 96 18.31 -7.87 7.22
CA GLY A 96 18.42 -6.47 7.66
C GLY A 96 17.53 -5.49 6.89
N LEU A 97 16.59 -5.97 6.07
CA LEU A 97 15.70 -5.14 5.27
C LEU A 97 14.47 -4.76 6.11
N TYR A 98 14.69 -3.81 7.03
CA TYR A 98 13.65 -3.24 7.88
C TYR A 98 13.14 -1.91 7.33
N VAL A 99 11.94 -1.54 7.79
CA VAL A 99 11.29 -0.27 7.47
C VAL A 99 11.59 0.85 8.48
N GLY A 100 12.38 0.53 9.52
CA GLY A 100 13.02 1.49 10.42
C GLY A 100 14.02 2.41 9.73
#